data_AF-A0A9N8PV24-F1
#
_entry.id   AF-A0A9N8PV24-F1
#
_cell.length_a   1.000
_cell.length_b   1.000
_cell.length_c   1.000
_cell.angle_alpha   90.00
_cell.angle_beta   90.00
_cell.angle_gamma   90.00
#
_symmetry.space_group_name_H-M   'P 1'
#
loop_
_entity.id
_entity.type
_entity.pdbx_description
1 polymer ?
#
loop_
_entity_poly.entity_id
_entity_poly.type
_entity_poly.pdbx_seq_one_letter_code
_entity_poly.pdbx_strand_id
1 'polypeptide(L)' 'MIEAVSFRAWAEEAFGIWTEWRHVYPPRSASAELLRGIRDDYWLVNIIHHDFTETNGLWNMLLDA' A
#
# COMPACT_ATOMS: atom_id res chain seq x y z
N MET A 1 -16.61 -7.52 -6.04
CA MET A 1 -16.32 -7.94 -4.66
C MET A 1 -14.84 -8.22 -4.60
N ILE A 2 -14.10 -7.55 -3.69
CA ILE A 2 -12.70 -7.88 -3.45
C ILE A 2 -12.71 -8.93 -2.34
N GLU A 3 -12.22 -10.12 -2.64
CA GLU A 3 -12.12 -11.18 -1.66
C GLU A 3 -10.85 -10.99 -0.82
N ALA A 4 -10.98 -11.12 0.50
CA ALA A 4 -9.85 -10.91 1.43
C ALA A 4 -8.65 -11.81 1.12
N VAL A 5 -8.91 -13.02 0.60
CA VAL A 5 -7.87 -13.98 0.20
C VAL A 5 -7.09 -13.47 -1.02
N SER A 6 -7.79 -13.04 -2.07
CA SER A 6 -7.16 -12.47 -3.27
C SER A 6 -6.38 -11.21 -2.95
N PHE A 7 -6.91 -10.35 -2.06
CA PHE A 7 -6.20 -9.15 -1.62
C PHE A 7 -4.92 -9.49 -0.86
N ARG A 8 -4.93 -10.52 0.00
CA ARG A 8 -3.74 -10.95 0.73
C ARG A 8 -2.66 -11.51 -0.20
N ALA A 9 -3.05 -12.33 -1.18
CA ALA A 9 -2.11 -12.84 -2.18
C ALA A 9 -1.47 -11.67 -2.98
N TRP A 10 -2.30 -10.73 -3.42
CA TRP A 10 -1.82 -9.54 -4.11
C TRP A 10 -0.93 -8.65 -3.23
N ALA A 11 -1.23 -8.54 -1.93
CA ALA A 11 -0.42 -7.76 -1.00
C ALA A 11 1.02 -8.27 -0.88
N GLU A 12 1.22 -9.60 -0.87
CA GLU A 12 2.56 -10.19 -0.86
C GLU A 12 3.37 -9.79 -2.11
N GLU A 13 2.73 -9.81 -3.29
CA GLU A 13 3.33 -9.36 -4.54
C GLU A 13 3.65 -7.85 -4.52
N ALA A 14 2.71 -7.04 -4.04
CA ALA A 14 2.87 -5.59 -3.93
C ALA A 14 4.04 -5.21 -3.01
N PHE A 15 4.18 -5.88 -1.86
CA PHE A 15 5.31 -5.68 -0.95
C PHE A 15 6.65 -6.21 -1.52
N GLY A 16 6.60 -7.20 -2.41
CA GLY A 16 7.76 -7.68 -3.17
C GLY A 16 8.41 -6.57 -4.01
N ILE A 17 7.62 -5.68 -4.62
CA ILE A 17 8.13 -4.59 -5.48
C ILE A 17 9.09 -3.66 -4.72
N TRP A 18 8.80 -3.33 -3.46
CA TRP A 18 9.69 -2.50 -2.63
C TRP A 18 11.07 -3.13 -2.43
N THR A 19 11.13 -4.47 -2.42
CA THR A 19 12.39 -5.21 -2.29
C THR A 19 13.22 -5.13 -3.57
N GLU A 20 12.57 -5.28 -4.72
CA GLU A 20 13.24 -5.15 -6.01
C GLU A 20 13.78 -3.72 -6.20
N TRP A 21 13.01 -2.71 -5.82
CA TRP A 21 13.48 -1.32 -5.83
C TRP A 21 14.67 -1.09 -4.90
N ARG A 22 14.68 -1.74 -3.72
CA ARG A 22 15.80 -1.64 -2.79
C ARG A 22 17.12 -2.13 -3.39
N HIS A 23 17.09 -3.17 -4.23
CA HIS A 23 18.30 -3.72 -4.86
C HIS A 23 18.97 -2.78 -5.88
N VAL A 24 18.27 -1.74 -6.34
CA VAL A 24 18.84 -0.71 -7.24
C VAL A 24 19.81 0.21 -6.49
N TYR A 25 19.70 0.30 -5.17
CA TYR A 25 20.52 1.20 -4.35
C TYR A 25 21.66 0.44 -3.65
N PRO A 26 22.80 1.12 -3.35
CA PRO A 26 23.86 0.50 -2.58
C PRO A 26 23.36 -0.07 -1.24
N PRO A 27 23.86 -1.24 -0.83
CA PRO A 27 23.48 -1.82 0.46
C PRO A 27 23.71 -0.84 1.62
N ARG A 28 22.76 -0.76 2.55
CA ARG A 28 22.79 0.11 3.74
C ARG A 28 22.78 1.62 3.43
N SER A 29 22.54 2.03 2.18
CA SER A 29 22.27 3.44 1.86
C SER A 29 20.96 3.91 2.48
N ALA A 30 20.81 5.21 2.70
CA ALA A 30 19.57 5.79 3.25
C ALA A 30 18.33 5.38 2.42
N SER A 31 18.44 5.35 1.10
CA SER A 31 17.35 4.91 0.21
C SER A 31 17.02 3.42 0.39
N ALA A 32 18.03 2.56 0.52
CA ALA A 32 17.80 1.14 0.74
C ALA A 32 17.15 0.85 2.10
N GLU A 33 17.51 1.62 3.14
CA GLU A 33 16.89 1.51 4.46
C GLU A 33 15.45 2.01 4.46
N LEU A 34 15.17 3.12 3.76
CA LEU A 34 13.81 3.64 3.58
C LEU A 34 12.91 2.61 2.93
N LEU A 35 13.34 2.01 1.82
CA LEU A 35 12.55 1.02 1.07
C LEU A 35 12.31 -0.26 1.90
N ARG A 36 13.29 -0.67 2.72
CA ARG A 36 13.07 -1.73 3.71
C ARG A 36 12.00 -1.33 4.73
N GLY A 37 12.09 -0.13 5.31
CA GLY A 37 11.11 0.35 6.29
C GLY A 37 9.68 0.41 5.71
N ILE A 38 9.53 0.85 4.46
CA ILE A 38 8.21 0.83 3.79
C ILE A 38 7.66 -0.59 3.68
N ARG A 39 8.50 -1.59 3.37
CA ARG A 39 8.05 -2.98 3.30
C ARG A 39 7.65 -3.53 4.67
N ASP A 40 8.44 -3.23 5.69
CA ASP A 40 8.35 -3.92 6.99
C ASP A 40 7.35 -3.23 7.94
N ASP A 41 7.19 -1.90 7.83
CA ASP A 41 6.48 -1.10 8.84
C ASP A 41 5.13 -0.54 8.37
N TYR A 42 4.82 -0.56 7.06
CA TYR A 42 3.62 0.08 6.51
C TYR A 42 2.49 -0.92 6.27
N TRP A 43 1.25 -0.43 6.36
CA TRP A 43 0.05 -1.19 6.03
C TRP A 43 -0.39 -0.90 4.60
N LEU A 44 -0.70 -1.95 3.86
CA LEU A 44 -1.42 -1.85 2.59
C LEU A 44 -2.93 -1.90 2.87
N VAL A 45 -3.62 -0.80 2.58
CA VAL A 45 -5.04 -0.62 2.90
C VAL A 45 -5.85 -0.49 1.62
N ASN A 46 -7.00 -1.14 1.58
CA ASN A 46 -7.97 -1.02 0.50
C ASN A 46 -9.31 -0.57 1.09
N ILE A 47 -9.85 0.53 0.57
CA ILE A 47 -11.04 1.20 1.08
C ILE A 47 -12.01 1.37 -0.08
N ILE A 48 -13.27 0.99 0.14
CA ILE A 48 -14.32 1.06 -0.87
C ILE A 48 -15.45 1.92 -0.32
N HIS A 49 -15.73 3.03 -1.00
CA HIS A 49 -16.94 3.80 -0.80
C HIS A 49 -18.02 3.29 -1.75
N HIS A 50 -19.14 2.82 -1.22
CA HIS A 50 -20.18 2.14 -2.02
C HIS A 50 -21.19 3.09 -2.67
N ASP A 51 -21.36 4.31 -2.13
CA ASP A 51 -22.25 5.29 -2.74
C ASP A 51 -21.53 6.02 -3.87
N PHE A 52 -21.79 5.55 -5.10
CA PHE A 52 -21.20 6.12 -6.31
C PHE A 52 -21.84 7.45 -6.72
N THR A 53 -22.98 7.82 -6.13
CA THR A 53 -23.65 9.09 -6.42
C THR A 53 -22.99 10.26 -5.69
N GLU A 54 -22.38 9.98 -4.54
CA GLU A 54 -21.54 10.93 -3.82
C GLU A 54 -20.11 10.95 -4.38
N THR A 55 -19.85 11.88 -5.30
CA THR A 55 -18.54 12.04 -5.96
C THR A 55 -17.37 12.21 -4.98
N ASN A 56 -17.59 12.85 -3.84
CA ASN A 56 -16.55 13.14 -2.83
C ASN A 56 -16.66 12.26 -1.58
N GLY A 57 -17.58 11.29 -1.53
CA GLY A 57 -17.88 10.56 -0.29
C GLY A 57 -16.68 9.84 0.33
N LEU A 58 -15.84 9.20 -0.50
CA LEU A 58 -14.59 8.58 -0.04
C LEU A 58 -13.63 9.60 0.58
N TRP A 59 -13.48 10.77 -0.04
CA TRP A 59 -12.53 11.79 0.41
C TRP A 59 -13.00 12.46 1.70
N ASN A 60 -14.29 12.80 1.80
CA ASN A 60 -14.87 13.37 3.01
C ASN A 60 -14.72 12.37 4.18
N MET A 61 -15.03 11.08 3.96
CA MET A 61 -14.83 10.03 4.96
C MET A 61 -13.39 9.95 5.47
N LEU A 62 -12.39 10.09 4.57
CA LEU A 62 -10.98 9.95 4.93
C LEU A 62 -10.36 11.20 5.55
N LEU A 63 -10.80 12.39 5.13
CA LEU A 63 -10.17 13.66 5.47
C LEU A 63 -10.88 14.42 6.60
N ASP A 64 -12.14 14.10 6.88
CA ASP A 64 -12.93 14.76 7.94
C ASP A 64 -12.89 13.99 9.28
N ALA A 65 -12.00 12.99 9.41
CA ALA A 65 -11.81 12.15 10.59
C ALA A 65 -10.81 12.72 11.61
#